data_AF-A0A0P8BXA8-F1
#
_entry.id   AF-A0A0P8BXA8-F1
#
_cell.length_a   1.000
_cell.length_b   1.000
_cell.length_c   1.000
_cell.angle_alpha   90.00
_cell.angle_beta   90.00
_cell.angle_gamma   90.00
#
_symmetry.space_group_name_H-M   'P 1'
#
loop_
_entity.id
_entity.type
_entity.pdbx_description
1 polymer ?
#
loop_
_entity_poly.entity_id
_entity_poly.type
_entity_poly.pdbx_seq_one_letter_code
_entity_poly.pdbx_strand_id
1 'polypeptide(L)' 'MLGDANQAYYRGGGDKDYALIQDFNAAEDTIQLYGSAGNYTQQRQGNNTYLYYQGSSPELVAVLEKVSSVNFNTGFVFV' A
#
# COMPACT_ATOMS: atom_id res chain seq x y z
N MET A 1 -3.02 -1.89 -9.40
CA MET A 1 -3.48 -0.54 -9.01
C MET A 1 -4.32 -0.67 -7.75
N LEU A 2 -4.10 0.18 -6.74
CA LEU A 2 -4.83 0.17 -5.46
C LEU A 2 -5.60 1.48 -5.19
N GLY A 3 -5.62 2.38 -6.17
CA GLY A 3 -6.36 3.63 -6.18
C GLY A 3 -6.28 4.31 -7.53
N ASP A 4 -7.10 5.33 -7.73
CA ASP A 4 -7.07 6.27 -8.87
C ASP A 4 -7.13 7.72 -8.36
N ALA A 5 -7.14 8.69 -9.27
CA ALA A 5 -7.14 10.12 -8.97
C ALA A 5 -8.30 10.61 -8.09
N ASN A 6 -9.35 9.80 -7.89
CA ASN A 6 -10.51 10.17 -7.08
C ASN A 6 -10.50 9.48 -5.70
N GLN A 7 -9.93 8.27 -5.59
CA GLN A 7 -10.03 7.47 -4.36
C GLN A 7 -9.02 6.31 -4.26
N ALA A 8 -8.73 5.89 -3.02
CA ALA A 8 -8.14 4.58 -2.75
C ALA A 8 -9.23 3.50 -2.75
N TYR A 9 -8.92 2.30 -3.26
CA TYR A 9 -9.91 1.23 -3.47
C TYR A 9 -10.24 0.40 -2.23
N TYR A 10 -9.33 0.36 -1.27
CA TYR A 10 -9.46 -0.42 -0.04
C TYR A 10 -9.73 0.52 1.12
N ARG A 11 -10.92 1.12 1.13
CA ARG A 11 -11.38 2.04 2.17
C ARG A 11 -12.72 1.59 2.71
N GLY A 12 -12.80 1.46 4.04
CA GLY A 12 -14.04 1.25 4.77
C GLY A 12 -14.28 -0.18 5.26
N GLY A 13 -13.50 -1.18 4.85
CA GLY A 13 -13.58 -2.53 5.41
C GLY A 13 -12.52 -2.85 6.49
N GLY A 14 -11.65 -1.89 6.83
CA GLY A 14 -10.64 -2.04 7.88
C GLY A 14 -9.50 -2.98 7.45
N ASP A 15 -9.52 -4.22 7.94
CA ASP A 15 -8.60 -5.31 7.59
C ASP A 15 -9.26 -6.41 6.74
N LYS A 16 -10.52 -6.21 6.33
CA LYS A 16 -11.31 -7.22 5.59
C LYS A 16 -11.18 -7.10 4.08
N ASP A 17 -10.61 -6.02 3.59
CA ASP A 17 -10.45 -5.68 2.18
C ASP A 17 -9.06 -5.08 1.95
N TYR A 18 -8.11 -5.90 1.54
CA TYR A 18 -6.76 -5.45 1.17
C TYR A 18 -6.22 -6.25 -0.02
N ALA A 19 -5.25 -5.67 -0.72
CA ALA A 19 -4.50 -6.41 -1.73
C ALA A 19 -3.37 -7.24 -1.08
N LEU A 20 -3.39 -8.56 -1.31
CA LEU A 20 -2.22 -9.40 -1.05
C LEU A 20 -1.32 -9.39 -2.28
N ILE A 21 -0.13 -8.83 -2.15
CA ILE A 21 0.84 -8.69 -3.24
C ILE A 21 1.99 -9.65 -2.99
N GLN A 22 2.18 -10.56 -3.95
CA GLN A 22 3.25 -11.56 -3.93
C GLN A 22 4.34 -11.15 -4.91
N ASP A 23 5.59 -11.36 -4.50
CA ASP A 23 6.79 -11.18 -5.35
C ASP A 23 7.01 -9.75 -5.88
N PHE A 24 6.64 -8.73 -5.10
CA PHE A 24 6.85 -7.34 -5.49
C PHE A 24 8.33 -7.00 -5.63
N ASN A 25 8.73 -6.61 -6.84
CA ASN A 25 10.06 -6.10 -7.17
C ASN A 25 10.00 -4.61 -7.48
N ALA A 26 10.41 -3.74 -6.54
CA ALA A 26 10.35 -2.29 -6.71
C ALA A 26 11.19 -1.71 -7.87
N ALA A 27 12.06 -2.51 -8.50
CA ALA A 27 12.81 -2.13 -9.70
C ALA A 27 12.06 -2.41 -11.02
N GLU A 28 11.03 -3.26 -10.99
CA GLU A 28 10.31 -3.75 -12.18
C GLU A 28 8.80 -3.44 -12.09
N ASP A 29 8.23 -3.60 -10.90
CA ASP A 29 6.82 -3.41 -10.61
C ASP A 29 6.49 -1.99 -10.17
N THR A 30 5.24 -1.60 -10.38
CA THR A 30 4.71 -0.33 -9.89
C THR A 30 3.35 -0.53 -9.22
N ILE A 31 3.24 -0.09 -7.97
CA ILE A 31 1.99 0.01 -7.23
C ILE A 31 1.46 1.44 -7.34
N GLN A 32 0.30 1.61 -7.98
CA GLN A 32 -0.42 2.88 -8.01
C GLN A 32 -1.28 3.06 -6.74
N LEU A 33 -1.10 4.20 -6.08
CA LEU A 33 -1.78 4.63 -4.86
C LEU A 33 -2.49 5.98 -5.09
N TYR A 34 -3.54 6.26 -4.34
CA TYR A 34 -4.24 7.56 -4.39
C TYR A 34 -3.56 8.58 -3.46
N GLY A 35 -3.45 9.83 -3.92
CA GLY A 35 -3.01 10.96 -3.10
C GLY A 35 -1.50 11.14 -3.08
N SER A 36 -0.87 10.93 -1.93
CA SER A 36 0.58 11.15 -1.77
C SER A 36 1.18 10.16 -0.76
N ALA A 37 2.51 10.03 -0.76
CA ALA A 37 3.22 9.19 0.20
C ALA A 37 2.89 9.53 1.66
N GLY A 38 2.63 10.81 1.97
CA GLY A 38 2.24 11.26 3.32
C GLY A 38 0.87 10.76 3.78
N ASN A 39 0.04 10.25 2.87
CA ASN A 39 -1.24 9.63 3.21
C ASN A 39 -1.10 8.16 3.63
N TYR A 40 0.11 7.59 3.60
CA TYR A 40 0.33 6.20 3.90
C TYR A 40 1.34 6.00 5.03
N THR A 41 1.14 4.93 5.79
CA THR A 41 2.15 4.40 6.71
C THR A 41 2.46 2.96 6.37
N GLN A 42 3.67 2.54 6.74
CA GLN A 42 4.14 1.18 6.55
C GLN A 42 4.44 0.55 7.91
N GLN A 43 3.99 -0.69 8.09
CA GLN A 43 4.31 -1.47 9.28
C GLN A 43 4.87 -2.82 8.86
N ARG A 44 6.07 -3.14 9.36
CA ARG A 44 6.66 -4.46 9.16
C ARG A 44 6.04 -5.45 10.14
N GLN A 45 5.62 -6.60 9.64
CA GLN A 45 5.21 -7.75 10.46
C GLN A 45 5.89 -9.02 9.93
N GLY A 46 6.88 -9.52 10.66
CA GLY A 46 7.75 -10.60 10.19
C GLY A 46 8.52 -10.21 8.92
N ASN A 47 8.28 -10.94 7.83
CA ASN A 47 8.87 -10.68 6.52
C ASN A 47 7.94 -9.90 5.58
N ASN A 48 6.78 -9.48 6.07
CA ASN A 48 5.79 -8.78 5.26
C ASN A 48 5.77 -7.28 5.62
N THR A 49 5.40 -6.46 4.65
CA THR A 49 5.14 -5.03 4.83
C THR A 49 3.67 -4.76 4.63
N TYR A 50 3.04 -4.17 5.64
CA TYR A 50 1.65 -3.76 5.63
C TYR A 50 1.59 -2.28 5.29
N LEU A 51 0.75 -1.91 4.33
CA LEU A 51 0.52 -0.53 3.92
C LEU A 51 -0.85 -0.08 4.40
N TYR A 52 -0.89 1.02 5.15
CA TYR A 52 -2.11 1.60 5.67
C TYR A 52 -2.36 2.97 5.07
N TYR A 53 -3.57 3.21 4.57
CA TYR A 53 -4.03 4.56 4.24
C TYR A 53 -4.46 5.29 5.53
N GLN A 54 -4.03 6.54 5.69
CA GLN A 54 -4.32 7.36 6.86
C GLN A 54 -5.57 8.23 6.60
N GLY A 55 -6.70 7.83 7.18
CA GLY A 55 -7.95 8.59 7.22
C GLY A 55 -8.36 8.95 8.64
N SER A 56 -9.67 9.03 8.89
CA SER A 56 -10.24 9.15 10.25
C SER A 56 -9.96 7.90 11.12
N SER A 57 -9.73 6.77 10.47
CA SER A 57 -9.11 5.58 11.04
C SER A 57 -8.02 5.13 10.05
N PRO A 58 -7.06 4.29 10.45
CA PRO A 58 -6.13 3.67 9.50
C PRO A 58 -6.77 2.44 8.83
N GLU A 59 -6.67 2.34 7.51
CA GLU A 59 -7.21 1.23 6.72
C GLU A 59 -6.08 0.46 6.04
N LEU A 60 -6.09 -0.86 6.16
CA LEU A 60 -5.10 -1.72 5.52
C LEU A 60 -5.41 -1.79 4.02
N VAL A 61 -4.53 -1.28 3.17
CA VAL A 61 -4.74 -1.27 1.72
C VAL A 61 -3.98 -2.38 1.00
N ALA A 62 -2.84 -2.80 1.57
CA ALA A 62 -2.05 -3.89 1.00
C ALA A 62 -1.16 -4.58 2.01
N VAL A 63 -0.87 -5.84 1.74
CA VAL A 63 0.19 -6.63 2.37
C VAL A 63 1.14 -7.08 1.28
N LEU A 64 2.40 -6.66 1.37
CA LEU A 64 3.48 -7.13 0.50
C LEU A 64 4.18 -8.30 1.18
N GLU A 65 4.01 -9.50 0.64
CA GLU A 65 4.60 -10.71 1.19
C GLU A 65 6.09 -10.79 0.91
N LYS A 66 6.88 -11.17 1.92
CA LYS A 66 8.35 -11.31 1.83
C LYS A 66 9.10 -10.03 1.44
N VAL A 67 8.44 -8.88 1.51
CA VAL A 67 9.05 -7.56 1.38
C VAL A 67 9.20 -6.96 2.78
N SER A 68 10.44 -6.82 3.24
CA SER A 68 10.74 -6.37 4.61
C SER A 68 10.85 -4.85 4.79
N SER A 69 10.92 -4.11 3.68
CA SER A 69 10.93 -2.65 3.64
C SER A 69 10.50 -2.20 2.25
N VAL A 70 9.78 -1.07 2.19
CA VAL A 70 9.44 -0.39 0.94
C VAL A 70 9.92 1.06 1.02
N ASN A 71 10.20 1.63 -0.15
CA ASN A 71 10.51 3.04 -0.31
C ASN A 71 9.53 3.62 -1.33
N PHE A 72 8.69 4.55 -0.92
CA PHE A 72 7.68 5.15 -1.80
C PHE A 72 8.25 5.92 -3.01
N ASN A 73 9.56 6.16 -3.07
CA ASN A 73 10.21 6.74 -4.24
C ASN A 73 10.58 5.71 -5.32
N THR A 74 10.42 4.40 -5.06
CA THR A 74 10.80 3.32 -5.97
C THR A 74 9.70 2.26 -6.02
N GLY A 75 9.15 1.99 -7.19
CA GLY A 75 8.07 0.99 -7.37
C GLY A 75 6.68 1.46 -6.93
N PHE A 76 6.51 2.77 -6.71
CA PHE A 76 5.22 3.37 -6.38
C PHE A 76 4.96 4.59 -7.27
N VAL A 77 3.69 4.78 -7.62
CA VAL A 77 3.19 6.01 -8.25
C VAL A 77 1.96 6.48 -7.49
N PHE A 78 1.85 7.80 -7.33
CA PHE A 78 0.71 8.42 -6.68
C PHE A 78 -0.10 9.22 -7.70
N VAL A 79 -1.43 9.09 -7.63
CA VAL A 79 -2.38 9.72 -8.55
C VAL A 79 -3.48 10.48 -7.82
#